data_AF-A0A368FYK9-F1
#
_entry.id   AF-A0A368FYK9-F1
#
_cell.length_a   1.000
_cell.length_b   1.000
_cell.length_c   1.000
_cell.angle_alpha   90.00
_cell.angle_beta   90.00
_cell.angle_gamma   90.00
#
_symmetry.space_group_name_H-M   'P 1'
#
loop_
_entity.id
_entity.type
_entity.pdbx_description
1 polymer ?
#
loop_
_entity_poly.entity_id
_entity_poly.type
_entity_poly.pdbx_seq_one_letter_code
_entity_poly.pdbx_strand_id
1 'polypeptide(L)'
;MYTAGGMQVTIAALSDYSQKALTWIIDNDVLQLKAKRNSALVRVLQADGVDSREQMARLINTLSSFTKGRQYFTAHLRLFLTCVVPVLRGRRLPTSTQEQLIATLQKTSVRQSCQKELLQCGMLEWVVNFLEGRTTPYATEYACSLAINLSLNPASHSTQLRFADSLAAAACNVLSRDTHGSACSIYNSLVLVWLSCGRVRLRARETRLLDALRTRNLKKICPLCDLHIPYLLAVIAGEILSNSRCCIADTVLLRCNDNVRCTW
;
A
#
# COMPACT_ATOMS: atom_id res chain seq x y z
N MET A 1 32.94 21.84 -36.91
CA MET A 1 31.57 21.36 -37.17
C MET A 1 31.37 20.02 -36.46
N TYR A 2 30.15 19.77 -36.02
CA TYR A 2 29.68 18.68 -35.13
C TYR A 2 29.73 18.97 -33.63
N THR A 3 28.80 19.83 -33.19
CA THR A 3 28.21 19.81 -31.86
C THR A 3 27.27 18.60 -31.76
N ALA A 4 27.69 17.55 -31.07
CA ALA A 4 26.78 16.48 -30.63
C ALA A 4 26.04 16.97 -29.38
N GLY A 5 24.84 17.52 -29.57
CA GLY A 5 23.92 17.90 -28.51
C GLY A 5 23.37 16.66 -27.82
N GLY A 6 24.06 16.18 -26.78
CA GLY A 6 23.48 15.27 -25.81
C GLY A 6 22.42 16.00 -25.00
N MET A 7 21.15 15.79 -25.30
CA MET A 7 20.03 16.34 -24.53
C MET A 7 19.96 15.63 -23.17
N GLN A 8 20.72 16.12 -22.20
CA GLN A 8 20.49 15.82 -20.78
C GLN A 8 19.19 16.52 -20.38
N VAL A 9 18.05 15.85 -20.57
CA VAL A 9 16.78 16.29 -19.98
C VAL A 9 16.86 16.02 -18.48
N THR A 10 17.10 17.06 -17.71
CA THR A 10 17.12 17.01 -16.25
C THR A 10 15.81 16.41 -15.73
N ILE A 11 15.87 15.49 -14.76
CA ILE A 11 14.73 14.79 -14.15
C ILE A 11 13.59 15.74 -13.72
N ALA A 12 13.91 16.99 -13.37
CA ALA A 12 12.94 18.04 -13.09
C ALA A 12 12.03 18.39 -14.30
N ALA A 13 12.58 18.48 -15.51
CA ALA A 13 11.82 18.78 -16.72
C ALA A 13 10.86 17.63 -17.11
N LEU A 14 11.26 16.37 -16.85
CA LEU A 14 10.38 15.21 -16.98
C LEU A 14 9.22 15.27 -15.98
N SER A 15 9.48 15.75 -14.76
CA SER A 15 8.44 15.92 -13.74
C SER A 15 7.43 17.03 -14.11
N ASP A 16 7.90 18.13 -14.69
CA ASP A 16 7.04 19.22 -15.16
C ASP A 16 6.20 18.81 -16.37
N TYR A 17 6.82 18.09 -17.32
CA TYR A 17 6.09 17.53 -18.45
C TYR A 17 5.02 16.54 -17.99
N SER A 18 5.35 15.65 -17.04
CA SER A 18 4.41 14.69 -16.48
C SER A 18 3.24 15.38 -15.77
N GLN A 19 3.50 16.47 -15.03
CA GLN A 19 2.45 17.26 -14.37
C GLN A 19 1.55 17.99 -15.37
N LYS A 20 2.12 18.51 -16.47
CA LYS A 20 1.34 19.13 -17.56
C LYS A 20 0.48 18.10 -18.28
N ALA A 21 1.06 16.95 -18.66
CA ALA A 21 0.32 15.85 -19.27
C ALA A 21 -0.80 15.33 -18.37
N LEU A 22 -0.53 15.16 -17.06
CA LEU A 22 -1.54 14.80 -16.07
C LEU A 22 -2.68 15.82 -16.03
N THR A 23 -2.35 17.12 -15.97
CA THR A 23 -3.35 18.18 -15.94
C THR A 23 -4.22 18.12 -17.20
N TRP A 24 -3.60 17.96 -18.38
CA TRP A 24 -4.33 17.78 -19.64
C TRP A 24 -5.24 16.54 -19.64
N ILE A 25 -4.77 15.39 -19.14
CA ILE A 25 -5.56 14.16 -19.01
C ILE A 25 -6.80 14.37 -18.14
N ILE A 26 -6.64 15.07 -17.01
CA ILE A 26 -7.73 15.34 -16.06
C ILE A 26 -8.72 16.33 -16.66
N ASP A 27 -8.23 17.44 -17.21
CA ASP A 27 -9.06 18.52 -17.75
C ASP A 27 -9.92 18.04 -18.93
N ASN A 28 -9.39 17.11 -19.73
CA ASN A 28 -10.11 16.50 -20.85
C ASN A 28 -10.87 15.23 -20.47
N ASP A 29 -10.89 14.83 -19.20
CA ASP A 29 -11.52 13.60 -18.70
C ASP A 29 -11.22 12.38 -19.60
N VAL A 30 -9.94 12.13 -19.90
CA VAL A 30 -9.53 11.09 -20.88
C VAL A 30 -10.01 9.69 -20.49
N LEU A 31 -10.09 9.40 -19.18
CA LEU A 31 -10.66 8.13 -18.70
C LEU A 31 -12.19 8.09 -18.76
N GLN A 32 -12.82 9.20 -19.12
CA GLN A 32 -14.26 9.42 -19.25
C GLN A 32 -15.02 9.10 -17.96
N LEU A 33 -14.48 9.47 -16.80
CA LEU A 33 -15.09 9.13 -15.51
C LEU A 33 -16.48 9.76 -15.33
N LYS A 34 -16.74 10.90 -15.98
CA LYS A 34 -18.08 11.52 -16.04
C LYS A 34 -19.10 10.63 -16.74
N ALA A 35 -18.67 9.77 -17.67
CA ALA A 35 -19.51 8.80 -18.36
C ALA A 35 -19.86 7.55 -17.51
N LYS A 36 -19.44 7.50 -16.24
CA LYS A 36 -19.79 6.45 -15.27
C LYS A 36 -19.44 5.05 -15.79
N ARG A 37 -20.43 4.14 -15.89
CA ARG A 37 -20.23 2.76 -16.35
C ARG A 37 -19.77 2.65 -17.80
N ASN A 38 -19.98 3.70 -18.60
CA ASN A 38 -19.52 3.76 -19.99
C ASN A 38 -18.12 4.37 -20.12
N SER A 39 -17.48 4.72 -18.99
CA SER A 39 -16.12 5.27 -18.98
C SER A 39 -15.11 4.33 -19.61
N ALA A 40 -14.07 4.90 -20.23
CA ALA A 40 -12.95 4.15 -20.76
C ALA A 40 -12.28 3.30 -19.66
N LEU A 41 -12.20 3.82 -18.43
CA LEU A 41 -11.72 3.07 -17.27
C LEU A 41 -12.48 1.75 -17.09
N VAL A 42 -13.81 1.83 -16.98
CA VAL A 42 -14.64 0.64 -16.71
C VAL A 42 -14.57 -0.34 -17.89
N ARG A 43 -14.75 0.18 -19.10
CA ARG A 43 -14.80 -0.66 -20.31
C ARG A 43 -13.49 -1.39 -20.57
N VAL A 44 -12.35 -0.75 -20.34
CA VAL A 44 -11.04 -1.38 -20.57
C VAL A 44 -10.66 -2.30 -19.43
N LEU A 45 -10.82 -1.86 -18.17
CA LEU A 45 -10.35 -2.64 -17.02
C LEU A 45 -11.17 -3.92 -16.79
N GLN A 46 -12.47 -3.89 -17.12
CA GLN A 46 -13.36 -5.04 -16.97
C GLN A 46 -13.48 -5.90 -18.24
N ALA A 47 -12.92 -5.47 -19.38
CA ALA A 47 -12.85 -6.29 -20.58
C ALA A 47 -11.89 -7.47 -20.41
N ASP A 48 -12.06 -8.53 -21.21
CA ASP A 48 -11.25 -9.76 -21.16
C ASP A 48 -9.83 -9.60 -21.72
N GLY A 49 -9.51 -8.46 -22.33
CA GLY A 49 -8.19 -8.17 -22.89
C GLY A 49 -7.13 -7.98 -21.80
N VAL A 50 -6.27 -8.98 -21.63
CA VAL A 50 -5.20 -8.99 -20.61
C VAL A 50 -4.26 -7.79 -20.76
N ASP A 51 -3.73 -7.55 -21.96
CA ASP A 51 -2.76 -6.47 -22.21
C ASP A 51 -3.38 -5.09 -21.99
N SER A 52 -4.59 -4.86 -22.52
CA SER A 52 -5.29 -3.58 -22.37
C SER A 52 -5.60 -3.29 -20.90
N ARG A 53 -5.97 -4.32 -20.13
CA ARG A 53 -6.20 -4.21 -18.68
C ARG A 53 -4.92 -3.85 -17.94
N GLU A 54 -3.80 -4.47 -18.28
CA GLU A 54 -2.51 -4.13 -17.67
C GLU A 54 -2.11 -2.68 -17.98
N GLN A 55 -2.23 -2.23 -19.22
CA GLN A 55 -1.89 -0.85 -19.59
C GLN A 55 -2.79 0.17 -18.88
N MET A 56 -4.09 -0.13 -18.76
CA MET A 56 -5.01 0.69 -17.96
C MET A 56 -4.60 0.72 -16.48
N ALA A 57 -4.22 -0.43 -15.91
CA ALA A 57 -3.75 -0.52 -14.53
C ALA A 57 -2.45 0.30 -14.30
N ARG A 58 -1.50 0.23 -15.24
CA ARG A 58 -0.27 1.06 -15.22
C ARG A 58 -0.58 2.54 -15.30
N LEU A 59 -1.51 2.93 -16.18
CA LEU A 59 -1.93 4.32 -16.33
C LEU A 59 -2.53 4.85 -15.02
N ILE A 60 -3.53 4.17 -14.45
CA ILE A 60 -4.16 4.65 -13.21
C ILE A 60 -3.20 4.64 -12.01
N ASN A 61 -2.27 3.67 -11.95
CA ASN A 61 -1.20 3.66 -10.95
C ASN A 61 -0.31 4.90 -11.09
N THR A 62 0.08 5.24 -12.31
CA THR A 62 0.89 6.41 -12.61
C THR A 62 0.16 7.69 -12.20
N LEU A 63 -1.09 7.87 -12.63
CA LEU A 63 -1.91 9.03 -12.26
C LEU A 63 -2.06 9.17 -10.73
N SER A 64 -2.28 8.05 -10.02
CA SER A 64 -2.44 8.05 -8.56
C SER A 64 -1.18 8.44 -7.78
N SER A 65 -0.01 8.41 -8.43
CA SER A 65 1.25 8.88 -7.83
C SER A 65 1.22 10.40 -7.57
N PHE A 66 0.39 11.14 -8.33
CA PHE A 66 0.25 12.59 -8.20
C PHE A 66 -0.99 12.98 -7.41
N THR A 67 -0.89 14.06 -6.63
CA THR A 67 -2.00 14.59 -5.82
C THR A 67 -3.24 14.92 -6.66
N LYS A 68 -3.06 15.55 -7.83
CA LYS A 68 -4.14 15.85 -8.78
C LYS A 68 -4.80 14.58 -9.34
N GLY A 69 -4.01 13.56 -9.68
CA GLY A 69 -4.56 12.28 -10.15
C GLY A 69 -5.37 11.55 -9.08
N ARG A 70 -4.92 11.57 -7.82
CA ARG A 70 -5.74 11.10 -6.70
C ARG A 70 -7.04 11.90 -6.59
N GLN A 71 -7.01 13.22 -6.77
CA GLN A 71 -8.19 14.12 -6.74
C GLN A 71 -9.20 13.73 -7.80
N TYR A 72 -8.72 13.50 -9.02
CA TYR A 72 -9.53 13.03 -10.13
C TYR A 72 -10.27 11.71 -9.82
N PHE A 73 -9.59 10.71 -9.26
CA PHE A 73 -10.25 9.47 -8.85
C PHE A 73 -11.20 9.66 -7.65
N THR A 74 -10.83 10.49 -6.68
CA THR A 74 -11.67 10.74 -5.49
C THR A 74 -12.96 11.46 -5.85
N ALA A 75 -12.96 12.32 -6.87
CA ALA A 75 -14.17 12.96 -7.40
C ALA A 75 -15.20 11.94 -7.94
N HIS A 76 -14.74 10.76 -8.34
CA HIS A 76 -15.56 9.66 -8.83
C HIS A 76 -15.37 8.37 -8.00
N LEU A 77 -15.14 8.52 -6.69
CA LEU A 77 -14.62 7.46 -5.80
C LEU A 77 -15.38 6.14 -5.90
N ARG A 78 -16.72 6.18 -5.82
CA ARG A 78 -17.56 4.98 -5.85
C ARG A 78 -17.45 4.23 -7.19
N LEU A 79 -17.44 4.96 -8.31
CA LEU A 79 -17.23 4.36 -9.64
C LEU A 79 -15.85 3.72 -9.72
N PHE A 80 -14.83 4.46 -9.30
CA PHE A 80 -13.44 4.03 -9.35
C PHE A 80 -13.23 2.74 -8.55
N LEU A 81 -13.69 2.69 -7.29
CA LEU A 81 -13.50 1.52 -6.44
C LEU A 81 -14.39 0.34 -6.84
N THR A 82 -15.63 0.57 -7.27
CA THR A 82 -16.48 -0.52 -7.81
C THR A 82 -15.94 -1.10 -9.13
N CYS A 83 -15.07 -0.38 -9.83
CA CYS A 83 -14.35 -0.89 -10.99
C CYS A 83 -13.08 -1.66 -10.58
N VAL A 84 -12.21 -1.05 -9.78
CA VAL A 84 -10.86 -1.58 -9.49
C VAL A 84 -10.88 -2.75 -8.52
N VAL A 85 -11.68 -2.68 -7.45
CA VAL A 85 -11.67 -3.71 -6.38
C VAL A 85 -12.09 -5.09 -6.91
N PRO A 86 -13.18 -5.24 -7.67
CA PRO A 86 -13.56 -6.55 -8.20
C PRO A 86 -12.51 -7.13 -9.15
N VAL A 87 -11.88 -6.30 -9.99
CA VAL A 87 -10.83 -6.75 -10.91
C VAL A 87 -9.61 -7.23 -10.14
N LEU A 88 -9.16 -6.49 -9.13
CA LEU A 88 -8.04 -6.89 -8.27
C LEU A 88 -8.30 -8.23 -7.55
N ARG A 89 -9.56 -8.47 -7.15
CA ARG A 89 -10.01 -9.71 -6.51
C ARG A 89 -10.28 -10.85 -7.48
N GLY A 90 -10.21 -10.58 -8.79
CA GLY A 90 -10.49 -11.55 -9.83
C GLY A 90 -9.55 -12.76 -9.75
N ARG A 91 -10.12 -13.96 -9.94
CA ARG A 91 -9.31 -15.18 -10.05
C ARG A 91 -8.45 -15.09 -11.31
N ARG A 92 -7.20 -15.57 -11.24
CA ARG A 92 -6.24 -15.60 -12.36
C ARG A 92 -5.87 -14.22 -12.93
N LEU A 93 -5.96 -13.17 -12.12
CA LEU A 93 -5.42 -11.87 -12.51
C LEU A 93 -3.88 -11.99 -12.71
N PRO A 94 -3.33 -11.58 -13.86
CA PRO A 94 -1.88 -11.58 -14.08
C PRO A 94 -1.15 -10.78 -13.00
N THR A 95 -0.01 -11.29 -12.55
CA THR A 95 0.78 -10.70 -11.46
C THR A 95 1.11 -9.23 -11.72
N SER A 96 1.53 -8.89 -12.94
CA SER A 96 1.82 -7.52 -13.36
C SER A 96 0.63 -6.59 -13.14
N THR A 97 -0.57 -6.99 -13.57
CA THR A 97 -1.79 -6.20 -13.39
C THR A 97 -2.17 -6.10 -11.91
N GLN A 98 -2.08 -7.19 -11.16
CA GLN A 98 -2.35 -7.22 -9.72
C GLN A 98 -1.47 -6.22 -8.96
N GLU A 99 -0.18 -6.21 -9.27
CA GLU A 99 0.81 -5.28 -8.70
C GLU A 99 0.45 -3.82 -8.98
N GLN A 100 0.06 -3.49 -10.21
CA GLN A 100 -0.34 -2.12 -10.54
C GLN A 100 -1.63 -1.71 -9.82
N LEU A 101 -2.62 -2.59 -9.72
CA LEU A 101 -3.89 -2.29 -9.08
C LEU A 101 -3.75 -2.13 -7.56
N ILE A 102 -2.97 -2.99 -6.90
CA ILE A 102 -2.74 -2.86 -5.46
C ILE A 102 -1.95 -1.57 -5.13
N ALA A 103 -0.96 -1.22 -5.95
CA ALA A 103 -0.26 0.05 -5.85
C ALA A 103 -1.19 1.26 -6.01
N THR A 104 -2.12 1.18 -6.97
CA THR A 104 -3.13 2.23 -7.19
C THR A 104 -4.05 2.40 -5.98
N LEU A 105 -4.55 1.30 -5.41
CA LEU A 105 -5.41 1.34 -4.22
C LEU A 105 -4.66 1.87 -3.00
N GLN A 106 -3.39 1.49 -2.82
CA GLN A 106 -2.55 2.04 -1.76
C GLN A 106 -2.36 3.55 -1.91
N LYS A 107 -1.99 4.02 -3.09
CA LYS A 107 -1.74 5.45 -3.33
C LYS A 107 -2.99 6.28 -3.14
N THR A 108 -4.14 5.77 -3.56
CA THR A 108 -5.44 6.45 -3.33
C THR A 108 -5.89 6.39 -1.87
N SER A 109 -5.52 5.35 -1.11
CA SER A 109 -5.87 5.19 0.30
C SER A 109 -5.11 6.11 1.26
N VAL A 110 -4.19 6.96 0.80
CA VAL A 110 -3.64 8.05 1.64
C VAL A 110 -4.74 9.05 2.05
N ARG A 111 -5.88 9.07 1.35
CA ARG A 111 -7.04 9.90 1.70
C ARG A 111 -8.06 9.14 2.54
N GLN A 112 -8.52 9.79 3.61
CA GLN A 112 -9.49 9.21 4.54
C GLN A 112 -10.83 8.82 3.88
N SER A 113 -11.30 9.59 2.88
CA SER A 113 -12.52 9.23 2.14
C SER A 113 -12.36 7.91 1.38
N CYS A 114 -11.21 7.69 0.75
CA CYS A 114 -10.90 6.44 0.07
C CYS A 114 -10.75 5.28 1.06
N GLN A 115 -10.08 5.49 2.20
CA GLN A 115 -9.99 4.47 3.26
C GLN A 115 -11.37 4.00 3.73
N LYS A 116 -12.29 4.92 4.00
CA LYS A 116 -13.66 4.59 4.44
C LYS A 116 -14.39 3.71 3.42
N GLU A 117 -14.32 4.06 2.13
CA GLU A 117 -14.98 3.30 1.06
C GLU A 117 -14.31 1.93 0.85
N LEU A 118 -12.97 1.86 0.93
CA LEU A 118 -12.23 0.58 0.86
C LEU A 118 -12.58 -0.35 2.03
N LEU A 119 -12.71 0.20 3.25
CA LEU A 119 -13.16 -0.56 4.43
C LEU A 119 -14.59 -1.10 4.23
N GLN A 120 -15.51 -0.29 3.69
CA GLN A 120 -16.86 -0.75 3.34
C GLN A 120 -16.85 -1.85 2.28
N CYS A 121 -15.87 -1.85 1.36
CA CYS A 121 -15.66 -2.92 0.40
C CYS A 121 -15.03 -4.18 1.01
N GLY A 122 -14.72 -4.22 2.31
CA GLY A 122 -14.04 -5.32 3.00
C GLY A 122 -12.56 -5.47 2.60
N MET A 123 -11.90 -4.37 2.24
CA MET A 123 -10.51 -4.42 1.74
C MET A 123 -9.48 -4.71 2.82
N LEU A 124 -9.78 -4.45 4.10
CA LEU A 124 -8.87 -4.82 5.17
C LEU A 124 -8.79 -6.35 5.31
N GLU A 125 -9.94 -7.00 5.35
CA GLU A 125 -10.05 -8.46 5.38
C GLU A 125 -9.36 -9.09 4.16
N TRP A 126 -9.61 -8.52 2.97
CA TRP A 126 -8.98 -9.00 1.75
C TRP A 126 -7.46 -8.86 1.77
N VAL A 127 -6.91 -7.71 2.18
CA VAL A 127 -5.46 -7.49 2.16
C VAL A 127 -4.74 -8.35 3.21
N VAL A 128 -5.38 -8.64 4.34
CA VAL A 128 -4.86 -9.58 5.35
C VAL A 128 -4.71 -10.97 4.73
N ASN A 129 -5.77 -11.50 4.12
CA ASN A 129 -5.72 -12.80 3.44
C ASN A 129 -4.70 -12.81 2.28
N PHE A 130 -4.57 -11.70 1.55
CA PHE A 130 -3.58 -11.55 0.49
C PHE A 130 -2.14 -11.65 1.03
N LEU A 131 -1.87 -11.03 2.19
CA LEU A 131 -0.57 -11.03 2.85
C LEU A 131 -0.20 -12.37 3.51
N GLU A 132 -1.18 -13.19 3.89
CA GLU A 132 -0.96 -14.58 4.32
C GLU A 132 -0.48 -15.49 3.16
N GLY A 133 -0.84 -15.15 1.93
CA GLY A 133 -0.43 -15.87 0.74
C GLY A 133 1.01 -15.62 0.30
N ARG A 134 1.41 -16.29 -0.79
CA ARG A 134 2.66 -15.99 -1.52
C ARG A 134 2.41 -14.80 -2.43
N THR A 135 3.19 -13.73 -2.24
CA THR A 135 3.10 -12.50 -3.03
C THR A 135 4.51 -12.06 -3.43
N THR A 136 4.63 -11.35 -4.54
CA THR A 136 5.91 -10.75 -4.95
C THR A 136 6.35 -9.68 -3.94
N PRO A 137 7.65 -9.35 -3.84
CA PRO A 137 8.12 -8.27 -2.97
C PRO A 137 7.37 -6.95 -3.22
N TYR A 138 7.19 -6.58 -4.50
CA TYR A 138 6.47 -5.38 -4.91
C TYR A 138 5.01 -5.37 -4.41
N ALA A 139 4.26 -6.44 -4.64
CA ALA A 139 2.88 -6.54 -4.17
C ALA A 139 2.80 -6.50 -2.64
N THR A 140 3.79 -7.08 -1.94
CA THR A 140 3.82 -7.14 -0.48
C THR A 140 4.02 -5.77 0.14
N GLU A 141 4.95 -4.95 -0.37
CA GLU A 141 5.18 -3.61 0.14
C GLU A 141 3.94 -2.72 0.02
N TYR A 142 3.29 -2.76 -1.15
CA TYR A 142 2.05 -2.01 -1.37
C TYR A 142 0.87 -2.56 -0.56
N ALA A 143 0.74 -3.88 -0.42
CA ALA A 143 -0.26 -4.50 0.44
C ALA A 143 -0.09 -4.11 1.91
N CYS A 144 1.14 -4.13 2.43
CA CYS A 144 1.44 -3.71 3.79
C CYS A 144 1.11 -2.24 4.00
N SER A 145 1.50 -1.38 3.06
CA SER A 145 1.20 0.05 3.09
C SER A 145 -0.30 0.34 3.02
N LEU A 146 -1.04 -0.39 2.19
CA LEU A 146 -2.50 -0.31 2.13
C LEU A 146 -3.12 -0.75 3.47
N ALA A 147 -2.69 -1.88 4.02
CA ALA A 147 -3.17 -2.39 5.29
C ALA A 147 -2.93 -1.39 6.45
N ILE A 148 -1.77 -0.74 6.49
CA ILE A 148 -1.47 0.34 7.45
C ILE A 148 -2.47 1.48 7.30
N ASN A 149 -2.64 2.01 6.09
CA ASN A 149 -3.57 3.13 5.83
C ASN A 149 -5.00 2.80 6.26
N LEU A 150 -5.46 1.56 6.03
CA LEU A 150 -6.79 1.12 6.45
C LEU A 150 -6.89 0.91 7.96
N SER A 151 -5.84 0.38 8.60
CA SER A 151 -5.84 0.05 10.03
C SER A 151 -5.70 1.28 10.94
N LEU A 152 -5.12 2.37 10.43
CA LEU A 152 -5.06 3.66 11.12
C LEU A 152 -6.40 4.41 11.11
N ASN A 153 -7.34 3.99 10.26
CA ASN A 153 -8.68 4.59 10.24
C ASN A 153 -9.54 4.00 11.37
N PRO A 154 -10.16 4.81 12.24
CA PRO A 154 -10.97 4.30 13.35
C PRO A 154 -12.12 3.38 12.94
N ALA A 155 -12.65 3.52 11.72
CA ALA A 155 -13.69 2.64 11.19
C ALA A 155 -13.25 1.17 11.05
N SER A 156 -11.95 0.90 11.08
CA SER A 156 -11.39 -0.45 11.00
C SER A 156 -11.33 -1.20 12.33
N HIS A 157 -11.51 -0.53 13.48
CA HIS A 157 -11.27 -1.13 14.80
C HIS A 157 -12.11 -2.39 15.06
N SER A 158 -13.38 -2.38 14.67
CA SER A 158 -14.27 -3.54 14.83
C SER A 158 -13.84 -4.74 13.96
N THR A 159 -13.35 -4.48 12.74
CA THR A 159 -12.75 -5.50 11.89
C THR A 159 -11.45 -6.03 12.50
N GLN A 160 -10.57 -5.15 12.98
CA GLN A 160 -9.31 -5.57 13.61
C GLN A 160 -9.52 -6.47 14.84
N LEU A 161 -10.51 -6.15 15.68
CA LEU A 161 -10.89 -6.99 16.82
C LEU A 161 -11.44 -8.36 16.39
N ARG A 162 -12.14 -8.43 15.26
CA ARG A 162 -12.73 -9.68 14.77
C ARG A 162 -11.70 -10.58 14.08
N PHE A 163 -10.76 -9.97 13.35
CA PHE A 163 -9.74 -10.63 12.54
C PHE A 163 -8.37 -10.71 13.24
N ALA A 164 -8.31 -10.57 14.56
CA ALA A 164 -7.05 -10.49 15.30
C ALA A 164 -6.10 -11.68 15.03
N ASP A 165 -6.67 -12.88 14.88
CA ASP A 165 -5.93 -14.12 14.63
C ASP A 165 -5.27 -14.08 13.23
N SER A 166 -6.04 -13.71 12.20
CA SER A 166 -5.53 -13.52 10.82
C SER A 166 -4.53 -12.37 10.71
N LEU A 167 -4.74 -11.27 11.44
CA LEU A 167 -3.78 -10.16 11.48
C LEU A 167 -2.43 -10.62 12.04
N ALA A 168 -2.42 -11.38 13.13
CA ALA A 168 -1.21 -11.95 13.70
C ALA A 168 -0.53 -12.95 12.75
N ALA A 169 -1.32 -13.80 12.07
CA ALA A 169 -0.82 -14.75 11.09
C ALA A 169 -0.20 -14.07 9.86
N ALA A 170 -0.88 -13.07 9.29
CA ALA A 170 -0.38 -12.27 8.18
C ALA A 170 0.91 -11.52 8.55
N ALA A 171 0.96 -10.91 9.73
CA ALA A 171 2.18 -10.27 10.25
C ALA A 171 3.34 -11.26 10.38
N CYS A 172 3.07 -12.45 10.92
CA CYS A 172 4.05 -13.53 11.01
C CYS A 172 4.57 -13.91 9.62
N ASN A 173 3.67 -14.11 8.65
CA ASN A 173 4.04 -14.48 7.28
C ASN A 173 4.89 -13.40 6.61
N VAL A 174 4.54 -12.13 6.77
CA VAL A 174 5.31 -11.00 6.23
C VAL A 174 6.71 -10.94 6.86
N LEU A 175 6.83 -11.06 8.18
CA LEU A 175 8.13 -11.03 8.87
C LEU A 175 9.00 -12.27 8.59
N SER A 176 8.38 -13.40 8.30
CA SER A 176 9.09 -14.64 8.00
C SER A 176 9.71 -14.66 6.59
N ARG A 177 9.40 -13.66 5.75
CA ARG A 177 10.06 -13.48 4.46
C ARG A 177 11.49 -13.02 4.69
N ASP A 178 12.43 -13.65 3.98
CA ASP A 178 13.86 -13.31 4.01
C ASP A 178 14.11 -12.00 3.25
N THR A 179 13.68 -10.90 3.88
CA THR A 179 13.62 -9.55 3.32
C THR A 179 14.19 -8.57 4.32
N HIS A 180 15.22 -7.83 3.87
CA HIS A 180 15.96 -6.87 4.67
C HIS A 180 16.21 -5.57 3.89
N GLY A 181 16.75 -4.55 4.55
CA GLY A 181 16.90 -3.21 3.97
C GLY A 181 15.64 -2.36 4.12
N SER A 182 15.34 -1.53 3.12
CA SER A 182 14.26 -0.51 3.18
C SER A 182 12.87 -1.09 3.42
N ALA A 183 12.60 -2.33 2.95
CA ALA A 183 11.34 -3.04 3.15
C ALA A 183 11.05 -3.36 4.63
N CYS A 184 12.09 -3.54 5.46
CA CYS A 184 11.89 -3.76 6.90
C CYS A 184 11.13 -2.61 7.56
N SER A 185 11.28 -1.38 7.05
CA SER A 185 10.57 -0.25 7.62
C SER A 185 9.07 -0.46 7.51
N ILE A 186 8.57 -0.83 6.33
CA ILE A 186 7.13 -0.96 6.10
C ILE A 186 6.56 -2.21 6.80
N TYR A 187 7.29 -3.31 6.81
CA TYR A 187 6.86 -4.55 7.47
C TYR A 187 6.80 -4.39 8.99
N ASN A 188 7.82 -3.74 9.59
CA ASN A 188 7.84 -3.49 11.03
C ASN A 188 6.75 -2.47 11.42
N SER A 189 6.49 -1.47 10.58
CA SER A 189 5.36 -0.54 10.77
C SER A 189 4.00 -1.22 10.71
N LEU A 190 3.78 -2.16 9.78
CA LEU A 190 2.55 -2.94 9.72
C LEU A 190 2.29 -3.68 11.03
N VAL A 191 3.33 -4.37 11.53
CA VAL A 191 3.27 -5.13 12.77
C VAL A 191 2.97 -4.20 13.94
N LEU A 192 3.63 -3.04 14.04
CA LEU A 192 3.34 -2.06 15.08
C LEU A 192 1.88 -1.60 15.08
N VAL A 193 1.37 -1.23 13.89
CA VAL A 193 0.00 -0.74 13.73
C VAL A 193 -1.00 -1.80 14.18
N TRP A 194 -0.83 -3.06 13.78
CA TRP A 194 -1.73 -4.13 14.22
C TRP A 194 -1.56 -4.51 15.69
N LEU A 195 -0.35 -4.44 16.24
CA LEU A 195 -0.12 -4.59 17.69
C LEU A 195 -0.73 -3.46 18.53
N SER A 196 -1.20 -2.37 17.92
CA SER A 196 -1.99 -1.37 18.66
C SER A 196 -3.33 -1.95 19.11
N CYS A 197 -3.86 -2.96 18.41
CA CYS A 197 -5.02 -3.74 18.85
C CYS A 197 -4.63 -4.73 19.96
N GLY A 198 -5.22 -4.58 21.15
CA GLY A 198 -4.91 -5.44 22.30
C GLY A 198 -5.16 -6.94 22.05
N ARG A 199 -6.20 -7.28 21.28
CA ARG A 199 -6.49 -8.68 20.93
C ARG A 199 -5.42 -9.26 20.00
N VAL A 200 -4.89 -8.46 19.07
CA VAL A 200 -3.76 -8.88 18.21
C VAL A 200 -2.51 -9.12 19.06
N ARG A 201 -2.22 -8.29 20.07
CA ARG A 201 -1.09 -8.53 20.98
C ARG A 201 -1.23 -9.85 21.74
N LEU A 202 -2.43 -10.15 22.25
CA LEU A 202 -2.70 -11.42 22.91
C LEU A 202 -2.40 -12.60 21.96
N ARG A 203 -2.91 -12.53 20.72
CA ARG A 203 -2.62 -13.55 19.71
C ARG A 203 -1.17 -13.63 19.31
N ALA A 204 -0.45 -12.51 19.26
CA ALA A 204 0.97 -12.49 18.95
C ALA A 204 1.78 -13.33 19.94
N ARG A 205 1.39 -13.37 21.22
CA ARG A 205 2.02 -14.21 22.26
C ARG A 205 1.73 -15.70 22.11
N GLU A 206 0.56 -16.03 21.59
CA GLU A 206 0.06 -17.41 21.41
C GLU A 206 0.41 -18.00 20.03
N THR A 207 0.97 -17.19 19.13
CA THR A 207 1.24 -17.56 17.74
C THR A 207 2.71 -17.41 17.40
N ARG A 208 3.08 -17.88 16.21
CA ARG A 208 4.45 -17.82 15.66
C ARG A 208 4.96 -16.39 15.43
N LEU A 209 4.13 -15.36 15.58
CA LEU A 209 4.55 -13.97 15.41
C LEU A 209 5.64 -13.59 16.44
N LEU A 210 5.49 -13.99 17.70
CA LEU A 210 6.51 -13.76 18.72
C LEU A 210 7.84 -14.45 18.36
N ASP A 211 7.78 -15.69 17.87
CA ASP A 211 8.97 -16.44 17.46
C ASP A 211 9.64 -15.85 16.23
N ALA A 212 8.87 -15.36 15.26
CA ALA A 212 9.40 -14.66 14.08
C ALA A 212 10.14 -13.37 14.49
N LEU A 213 9.58 -12.60 15.43
CA LEU A 213 10.25 -11.41 15.98
C LEU A 213 11.51 -11.78 16.74
N ARG A 214 11.48 -12.79 17.62
CA ARG A 214 12.66 -13.29 18.34
C ARG A 214 13.77 -13.74 17.38
N THR A 215 13.40 -14.49 16.35
CA THR A 215 14.34 -14.94 15.31
C THR A 215 14.99 -13.76 14.60
N ARG A 216 14.20 -12.74 14.19
CA ARG A 216 14.73 -11.51 13.59
C ARG A 216 15.64 -10.73 14.55
N ASN A 217 15.28 -10.66 15.84
CA ASN A 217 16.06 -9.98 16.87
C ASN A 217 17.41 -10.64 17.14
N LEU A 218 17.47 -11.98 17.02
CA LEU A 218 18.72 -12.73 17.18
C LEU A 218 19.64 -12.56 15.97
N LYS A 219 19.08 -12.58 14.76
CA LYS A 219 19.88 -12.49 13.52
C LYS A 219 20.46 -11.10 13.26
N LYS A 220 19.79 -10.02 13.71
CA LYS A 220 20.26 -8.62 13.59
C LYS A 220 20.84 -8.25 12.21
N ILE A 221 20.11 -8.60 11.15
CA ILE A 221 20.64 -8.53 9.77
C ILE A 221 20.72 -7.08 9.25
N CYS A 222 19.90 -6.16 9.74
CA CYS A 222 19.93 -4.78 9.26
C CYS A 222 19.60 -3.75 10.36
N PRO A 223 20.01 -2.47 10.19
CA PRO A 223 19.82 -1.43 11.20
C PRO A 223 18.36 -1.21 11.61
N LEU A 224 17.42 -1.39 10.67
CA LEU A 224 15.99 -1.28 10.96
C LEU A 224 15.47 -2.44 11.82
N CYS A 225 16.05 -3.63 11.69
CA CYS A 225 15.70 -4.74 12.59
C CYS A 225 16.23 -4.47 13.99
N ASP A 226 17.47 -3.99 14.10
CA ASP A 226 18.11 -3.68 15.38
C ASP A 226 17.36 -2.59 16.15
N LEU A 227 16.79 -1.62 15.44
CA LEU A 227 16.01 -0.55 16.05
C LEU A 227 14.56 -0.97 16.35
N HIS A 228 13.88 -1.58 15.37
CA HIS A 228 12.42 -1.76 15.45
C HIS A 228 12.00 -3.04 16.18
N ILE A 229 12.74 -4.14 16.01
CA ILE A 229 12.31 -5.45 16.53
C ILE A 229 12.30 -5.50 18.07
N PRO A 230 13.32 -4.98 18.79
CA PRO A 230 13.26 -4.90 20.25
C PRO A 230 12.04 -4.11 20.75
N TYR A 231 11.72 -3.01 20.07
CA TYR A 231 10.53 -2.20 20.37
C TYR A 231 9.23 -2.99 20.20
N LEU A 232 9.09 -3.74 19.09
CA LEU A 232 7.91 -4.59 18.85
C LEU A 232 7.78 -5.70 19.91
N LEU A 233 8.90 -6.28 20.35
CA LEU A 233 8.91 -7.28 21.42
C LEU A 233 8.43 -6.68 22.76
N ALA A 234 8.88 -5.47 23.11
CA ALA A 234 8.43 -4.75 24.31
C ALA A 234 6.93 -4.41 24.25
N VAL A 235 6.43 -3.99 23.08
CA VAL A 235 4.98 -3.77 22.85
C VAL A 235 4.18 -5.05 23.08
N ILE A 236 4.67 -6.21 22.62
CA ILE A 236 4.02 -7.50 22.90
C ILE A 236 4.07 -7.84 24.39
N ALA A 237 5.18 -7.55 25.08
CA ALA A 237 5.33 -7.78 26.52
C ALA A 237 4.38 -6.89 27.36
N GLY A 238 3.91 -5.78 26.81
CA GLY A 238 3.05 -4.82 27.52
C GLY A 238 3.85 -3.80 28.34
N GLU A 239 5.13 -3.62 28.01
CA GLU A 239 5.99 -2.64 28.65
C GLU A 239 5.59 -1.23 28.21
N ILE A 240 5.43 -0.31 29.17
CA ILE A 240 5.18 1.11 28.89
C ILE A 240 6.51 1.72 28.45
N LEU A 241 6.66 1.93 27.15
CA LEU A 241 7.87 2.54 26.59
C LEU A 241 7.81 4.05 26.84
N SER A 242 8.48 4.51 27.89
CA SER A 242 8.62 5.94 28.21
C SER A 242 9.44 6.64 27.12
N ASN A 243 8.76 7.44 26.30
CA ASN A 243 9.31 8.58 25.55
C ASN A 243 10.50 8.37 24.59
N SER A 244 10.85 7.14 24.22
CA SER A 244 11.69 6.92 23.05
C SER A 244 10.80 7.10 21.81
N ARG A 245 10.94 8.26 21.14
CA ARG A 245 10.30 8.54 19.84
C ARG A 245 10.58 7.37 18.91
N CYS A 246 9.61 6.47 18.78
CA CYS A 246 9.77 5.31 17.93
C CYS A 246 9.69 5.78 16.48
N CYS A 247 10.84 5.84 15.81
CA CYS A 247 10.97 6.23 14.40
C CYS A 247 10.10 5.39 13.44
N ILE A 248 9.57 4.26 13.92
CA ILE A 248 8.58 3.45 13.20
C ILE A 248 7.33 4.28 12.88
N ALA A 249 6.86 5.12 13.82
CA ALA A 249 5.68 5.97 13.62
C ALA A 249 5.95 7.13 12.65
N ASP A 250 7.13 7.74 12.74
CA ASP A 250 7.54 8.84 11.84
C ASP A 250 7.69 8.34 10.39
N THR A 251 8.14 7.10 10.19
CA THR A 251 8.25 6.52 8.84
C THR A 251 6.90 6.22 8.18
N VAL A 252 5.86 5.96 8.99
CA VAL A 252 4.48 5.75 8.50
C VAL A 252 3.87 7.07 8.00
N LEU A 253 4.21 8.19 8.63
CA LEU A 253 3.67 9.51 8.28
C LEU A 253 4.42 10.18 7.12
N LEU A 254 5.75 10.06 7.04
CA LEU A 254 6.55 10.70 5.99
C LEU A 254 6.27 10.13 4.58
N ARG A 255 6.04 8.82 4.44
CA ARG A 255 5.71 8.22 3.13
C ARG A 255 4.31 8.59 2.61
N CYS A 256 3.44 9.12 3.46
CA CYS A 256 2.09 9.54 3.08
C CYS A 256 2.01 11.05 2.74
N ASN A 257 2.97 11.86 3.18
CA ASN A 257 2.87 13.32 3.12
C ASN A 257 3.90 14.00 2.21
N ASP A 258 4.99 13.33 1.83
CA ASP A 258 6.02 13.98 1.01
C ASP A 258 5.67 13.93 -0.49
N ASN A 259 5.40 15.13 -1.02
CA ASN A 259 5.31 15.48 -2.44
C ASN A 259 6.63 15.24 -3.21
N VAL A 260 7.58 14.48 -2.67
CA VAL A 260 8.90 14.24 -3.25
C VAL A 260 9.30 12.79 -2.99
N ARG A 261 9.46 12.03 -4.08
CA ARG A 261 10.03 10.67 -4.17
C ARG A 261 9.17 9.49 -3.72
N CYS A 262 8.12 9.22 -4.49
CA CYS A 262 7.86 7.84 -4.93
C CYS A 262 8.67 7.57 -6.21
N THR A 263 10.00 7.56 -6.10
CA THR A 263 10.87 6.96 -7.13
C THR A 263 11.12 5.52 -6.70
N TRP A 264 10.67 4.58 -7.52
CA TRP A 264 11.22 3.23 -7.56
C TRP A 264 12.64 3.29 -8.10
#